data_AF-A0AAU8LEH4-F1
#
_entry.id   AF-A0AAU8LEH4-F1
#
_cell.length_a   1.000
_cell.length_b   1.000
_cell.length_c   1.000
_cell.angle_alpha   90.00
_cell.angle_beta   90.00
_cell.angle_gamma   90.00
#
_symmetry.space_group_name_H-M   'P 1'
#
loop_
_entity.id
_entity.type
_entity.pdbx_description
1 polymer ?
#
loop_
_entity_poly.entity_id
_entity_poly.type
_entity_poly.pdbx_seq_one_letter_code
_entity_poly.pdbx_strand_id
1 'polypeptide(L)'
;MTTLFGVSQAVFDELKNQVDRLQTDNKTEFANLQKAIDSKITDSEDEAKAIVERVAALETKALEKDESIRKALETISNCSNLASEGLESIQGHTASAQGYTKEIEKFLDKASEYLEAIKTDTEGANTSVASIAADFTTLKAALVESQKLPEQIESIKILLDESKTANENIKALLSHSMKKKTEIDVIHLETFGRDVKGADGTVTHTDGLVDELSGAYSTLESRSNQLLEEIENIIEEISENHETLLELERESFKTFINGSTEHVDTVKSQLTGLLPGAMAEGLSAAYEKKKDDEIRSQEKYEVSFRVSIGLMVGVSLIPFIVDLYLLFGKKLDIIEVINNTPSMIFSILPLYFPVLWLAYSSNKKLNLSKRLIEEYTHKAVLGKTFSGLSNQIESLSSENNARDELRTRLLFNLLQVSSENPGKLISDYDKSDHPLMETLENSAKLSESVETLSKIPGFSAITRIMAARAENILEQEAKKVEDGLETLADAKDKA
;
A
#
# COMPACT_ATOMS: atom_id res chain seq x y z
N MET A 1 13.39 -28.71 2.52
CA MET A 1 11.96 -28.87 2.89
C MET A 1 11.61 -27.68 3.77
N THR A 2 11.45 -26.53 3.13
CA THR A 2 11.27 -25.26 3.83
C THR A 2 10.48 -24.34 2.91
N THR A 3 9.35 -23.90 3.43
CA THR A 3 8.48 -22.85 2.93
C THR A 3 9.29 -21.59 2.61
N LEU A 4 9.35 -21.18 1.34
CA LEU A 4 9.63 -19.80 0.94
C LEU A 4 8.69 -19.46 -0.23
N PHE A 5 7.79 -18.51 0.04
CA PHE A 5 6.65 -18.03 -0.76
C PHE A 5 5.37 -18.90 -0.70
N GLY A 6 4.62 -18.70 0.38
CA GLY A 6 3.39 -19.39 0.72
C GLY A 6 2.18 -19.06 -0.15
N VAL A 7 2.13 -19.67 -1.34
CA VAL A 7 0.90 -20.17 -1.94
C VAL A 7 1.22 -21.58 -2.41
N SER A 8 0.67 -22.60 -1.75
CA SER A 8 0.93 -23.99 -2.15
C SER A 8 0.31 -24.26 -3.52
N GLN A 9 0.89 -25.16 -4.32
CA GLN A 9 0.27 -25.66 -5.56
C GLN A 9 -1.21 -26.05 -5.34
N ALA A 10 -1.51 -26.57 -4.14
CA ALA A 10 -2.86 -26.90 -3.70
C ALA A 10 -3.80 -25.69 -3.60
N VAL A 11 -3.32 -24.49 -3.25
CA VAL A 11 -4.13 -23.25 -3.24
C VAL A 11 -4.43 -22.78 -4.67
N PHE A 12 -3.48 -22.94 -5.60
CA PHE A 12 -3.72 -22.64 -7.01
C PHE A 12 -4.72 -23.62 -7.65
N ASP A 13 -4.58 -24.91 -7.36
CA ASP A 13 -5.51 -25.94 -7.82
C ASP A 13 -6.91 -25.79 -7.20
N GLU A 14 -6.99 -25.35 -5.93
CA GLU A 14 -8.25 -25.01 -5.26
C GLU A 14 -8.91 -23.79 -5.90
N LEU A 15 -8.15 -22.73 -6.19
CA LEU A 15 -8.67 -21.54 -6.86
C LEU A 15 -9.17 -21.86 -8.28
N LYS A 16 -8.43 -22.69 -9.02
CA LYS A 16 -8.82 -23.17 -10.35
C LYS A 16 -10.11 -23.99 -10.29
N ASN A 17 -10.23 -24.91 -9.33
CA ASN A 17 -11.46 -25.68 -9.11
C ASN A 17 -12.64 -24.79 -8.72
N GLN A 18 -12.43 -23.72 -7.95
CA GLN A 18 -13.49 -22.78 -7.61
C GLN A 18 -13.96 -21.97 -8.82
N VAL A 19 -13.05 -21.57 -9.70
CA VAL A 19 -13.38 -20.89 -10.96
C VAL A 19 -14.15 -21.83 -11.91
N ASP A 20 -13.71 -23.08 -12.05
CA ASP A 20 -14.39 -24.08 -12.90
C ASP A 20 -15.80 -24.42 -12.38
N ARG A 21 -15.99 -24.46 -11.05
CA ARG A 21 -17.30 -24.62 -10.43
C ARG A 21 -18.22 -23.43 -10.70
N LEU A 22 -17.72 -22.21 -10.54
CA LEU A 22 -18.49 -20.99 -10.81
C LEU A 22 -18.91 -20.89 -12.29
N GLN A 23 -18.05 -21.29 -13.23
CA GLN A 23 -18.41 -21.35 -14.65
C GLN A 23 -19.49 -22.42 -14.92
N THR A 24 -19.41 -23.57 -14.26
CA THR A 24 -20.39 -24.65 -14.41
C THR A 24 -21.75 -24.28 -13.81
N ASP A 25 -21.76 -23.64 -12.64
CA ASP A 25 -22.98 -23.18 -11.97
C ASP A 25 -23.70 -22.10 -12.78
N ASN A 26 -22.96 -21.11 -13.29
CA ASN A 26 -23.52 -20.08 -14.18
C ASN A 26 -24.14 -20.71 -15.44
N LYS A 27 -23.46 -21.68 -16.07
CA LYS A 27 -23.99 -22.36 -17.25
C LYS A 27 -25.27 -23.14 -16.95
N THR A 28 -25.38 -23.70 -15.75
CA THR A 28 -26.56 -24.45 -15.30
C THR A 28 -27.73 -23.52 -14.97
N GLU A 29 -27.47 -22.37 -14.34
CA GLU A 29 -28.46 -21.31 -14.12
C GLU A 29 -29.01 -20.78 -15.44
N PHE A 30 -28.15 -20.50 -16.42
CA PHE A 30 -28.58 -20.08 -17.76
C PHE A 30 -29.45 -21.13 -18.45
N ALA A 31 -29.10 -22.42 -18.36
CA ALA A 31 -29.90 -23.50 -18.92
C ALA A 31 -31.28 -23.63 -18.25
N ASN A 32 -31.35 -23.40 -16.93
CA ASN A 32 -32.61 -23.41 -16.18
C ASN A 32 -33.50 -22.20 -16.51
N LEU A 33 -32.90 -21.03 -16.72
CA LEU A 33 -33.60 -19.83 -17.19
C LEU A 33 -34.18 -20.02 -18.60
N GLN A 34 -33.41 -20.62 -19.51
CA GLN A 34 -33.87 -20.97 -20.86
C GLN A 34 -35.10 -21.89 -20.80
N LYS A 35 -35.06 -22.91 -19.94
CA LYS A 35 -36.14 -23.87 -19.74
C LYS A 35 -37.40 -23.24 -19.12
N ALA A 36 -37.23 -22.24 -18.26
CA ALA A 36 -38.33 -21.48 -17.67
C ALA A 36 -39.01 -20.57 -18.70
N ILE A 37 -38.25 -20.00 -19.64
CA ILE A 37 -38.77 -19.18 -20.75
C ILE A 37 -39.60 -20.03 -21.72
N ASP A 38 -39.14 -21.24 -22.08
CA ASP A 38 -39.87 -22.14 -22.98
C ASP A 38 -41.22 -22.62 -22.40
N SER A 39 -41.38 -22.60 -21.08
CA SER A 39 -42.60 -23.07 -20.39
C SER A 39 -43.74 -22.03 -20.31
N LYS A 40 -43.49 -20.76 -20.67
CA LYS A 40 -44.42 -19.64 -20.43
C LYS A 40 -44.90 -18.93 -21.70
N ILE A 41 -44.85 -19.62 -22.84
CA ILE A 41 -45.26 -19.10 -24.15
C ILE A 41 -46.78 -19.28 -24.32
N THR A 42 -47.60 -18.37 -23.77
CA THR A 42 -48.96 -18.18 -24.32
C THR A 42 -49.53 -16.77 -24.14
N ASP A 43 -48.98 -15.93 -23.26
CA ASP A 43 -49.36 -14.52 -23.16
C ASP A 43 -48.10 -13.63 -23.19
N SER A 44 -48.08 -12.63 -24.08
CA SER A 44 -47.09 -11.54 -24.16
C SER A 44 -45.91 -11.72 -25.14
N GLU A 45 -46.21 -11.60 -26.45
CA GLU A 45 -45.22 -11.53 -27.53
C GLU A 45 -44.29 -10.30 -27.43
N ASP A 46 -44.75 -9.21 -26.80
CA ASP A 46 -43.97 -8.00 -26.56
C ASP A 46 -43.05 -8.08 -25.31
N GLU A 47 -43.48 -8.74 -24.21
CA GLU A 47 -42.56 -9.02 -23.09
C GLU A 47 -41.52 -10.07 -23.48
N ALA A 48 -41.88 -11.05 -24.33
CA ALA A 48 -40.93 -12.02 -24.87
C ALA A 48 -39.81 -11.33 -25.67
N LYS A 49 -40.13 -10.31 -26.47
CA LYS A 49 -39.14 -9.56 -27.25
C LYS A 49 -38.19 -8.74 -26.36
N ALA A 50 -38.73 -8.08 -25.33
CA ALA A 50 -37.93 -7.33 -24.36
C ALA A 50 -37.06 -8.23 -23.47
N ILE A 51 -37.54 -9.45 -23.15
CA ILE A 51 -36.76 -10.46 -22.43
C ILE A 51 -35.64 -11.01 -23.32
N VAL A 52 -35.92 -11.29 -24.60
CA VAL A 52 -34.91 -11.76 -25.57
C VAL A 52 -33.80 -10.71 -25.76
N GLU A 53 -34.13 -9.41 -25.86
CA GLU A 53 -33.11 -8.36 -25.94
C GLU A 53 -32.28 -8.24 -24.64
N ARG A 54 -32.91 -8.38 -23.46
CA ARG A 54 -32.19 -8.40 -22.18
C ARG A 54 -31.31 -9.63 -22.01
N VAL A 55 -31.78 -10.79 -22.44
CA VAL A 55 -31.02 -12.05 -22.41
C VAL A 55 -29.85 -11.95 -23.37
N ALA A 56 -30.04 -11.45 -24.59
CA ALA A 56 -28.94 -11.20 -25.54
C ALA A 56 -27.93 -10.19 -24.97
N ALA A 57 -28.37 -9.10 -24.34
CA ALA A 57 -27.46 -8.13 -23.72
C ALA A 57 -26.69 -8.71 -22.51
N LEU A 58 -27.32 -9.59 -21.73
CA LEU A 58 -26.67 -10.32 -20.64
C LEU A 58 -25.68 -11.37 -21.16
N GLU A 59 -26.01 -12.04 -22.26
CA GLU A 59 -25.15 -13.00 -22.94
C GLU A 59 -23.89 -12.30 -23.49
N THR A 60 -24.05 -11.15 -24.15
CA THR A 60 -22.91 -10.34 -24.61
C THR A 60 -22.02 -9.89 -23.45
N LYS A 61 -22.61 -9.41 -22.34
CA LYS A 61 -21.84 -9.03 -21.15
C LYS A 61 -21.16 -10.23 -20.46
N ALA A 62 -21.78 -11.40 -20.50
CA ALA A 62 -21.20 -12.63 -19.97
C ALA A 62 -20.00 -13.09 -20.81
N LEU A 63 -20.12 -13.01 -22.14
CA LEU A 63 -19.03 -13.29 -23.07
C LEU A 63 -17.86 -12.30 -22.93
N GLU A 64 -18.15 -11.00 -22.79
CA GLU A 64 -17.12 -9.97 -22.52
C GLU A 64 -16.39 -10.22 -21.20
N LYS A 65 -17.11 -10.61 -20.14
CA LYS A 65 -16.51 -10.97 -18.85
C LYS A 65 -15.68 -12.24 -18.93
N ASP A 66 -16.15 -13.27 -19.65
CA ASP A 66 -15.39 -14.50 -19.86
C ASP A 66 -14.10 -14.24 -20.64
N GLU A 67 -14.14 -13.38 -21.66
CA GLU A 67 -12.94 -12.94 -22.40
C GLU A 67 -11.97 -12.16 -21.50
N SER A 68 -12.48 -11.28 -20.63
CA SER A 68 -11.66 -10.56 -19.65
C SER A 68 -11.01 -11.49 -18.63
N ILE A 69 -11.73 -12.51 -18.16
CA ILE A 69 -11.20 -13.53 -17.23
C ILE A 69 -10.14 -14.36 -17.93
N ARG A 70 -10.34 -14.72 -19.21
CA ARG A 70 -9.37 -15.48 -19.99
C ARG A 70 -8.07 -14.70 -20.21
N LYS A 71 -8.17 -13.41 -20.52
CA LYS A 71 -7.00 -12.52 -20.63
C LYS A 71 -6.26 -12.36 -19.31
N ALA A 72 -6.99 -12.28 -18.19
CA ALA A 72 -6.40 -12.23 -16.85
C ALA A 72 -5.67 -13.55 -16.50
N LEU A 73 -6.24 -14.70 -16.83
CA LEU A 73 -5.60 -16.01 -16.64
C LEU A 73 -4.34 -16.17 -17.51
N GLU A 74 -4.37 -15.67 -18.75
CA GLU A 74 -3.22 -15.70 -19.65
C GLU A 74 -2.07 -14.82 -19.14
N THR A 75 -2.37 -13.63 -18.62
CA THR A 75 -1.36 -12.75 -17.99
C THR A 75 -0.78 -13.35 -16.71
N ILE A 76 -1.62 -13.99 -15.87
CA ILE A 76 -1.14 -14.71 -14.68
C ILE A 76 -0.23 -15.88 -15.07
N SER A 77 -0.59 -16.64 -16.10
CA SER A 77 0.23 -17.75 -16.60
C SER A 77 1.58 -17.27 -17.13
N ASN A 78 1.61 -16.17 -17.88
CA ASN A 78 2.86 -15.59 -18.38
C ASN A 78 3.74 -15.06 -17.24
N CYS A 79 3.14 -14.42 -16.23
CA CYS A 79 3.87 -13.96 -15.05
C CYS A 79 4.47 -15.13 -14.26
N SER A 80 3.72 -16.25 -14.12
CA SER A 80 4.22 -17.48 -13.50
C SER A 80 5.40 -18.10 -14.26
N ASN A 81 5.36 -18.08 -15.60
CA ASN A 81 6.45 -18.62 -16.42
C ASN A 81 7.71 -17.76 -16.29
N LEU A 82 7.58 -16.43 -16.38
CA LEU A 82 8.70 -15.50 -16.18
C LEU A 82 9.31 -15.62 -14.78
N ALA A 83 8.48 -15.83 -13.76
CA ALA A 83 8.95 -16.08 -12.40
C ALA A 83 9.72 -17.40 -12.29
N SER A 84 9.30 -18.45 -13.00
CA SER A 84 9.99 -19.74 -13.04
C SER A 84 11.35 -19.64 -13.75
N GLU A 85 11.41 -18.94 -14.88
CA GLU A 85 12.66 -18.69 -15.61
C GLU A 85 13.64 -17.85 -14.77
N GLY A 86 13.14 -16.83 -14.08
CA GLY A 86 13.92 -16.03 -13.14
C GLY A 86 14.50 -16.88 -11.98
N LEU A 87 13.73 -17.84 -11.47
CA LEU A 87 14.17 -18.75 -10.42
C LEU A 87 15.30 -19.67 -10.89
N GLU A 88 15.19 -20.23 -12.11
CA GLU A 88 16.27 -21.06 -12.69
C GLU A 88 17.56 -20.25 -12.90
N SER A 89 17.45 -19.00 -13.36
CA SER A 89 18.60 -18.11 -13.52
C SER A 89 19.29 -17.82 -12.17
N ILE A 90 18.52 -17.51 -11.12
CA ILE A 90 19.06 -17.28 -9.77
C ILE A 90 19.74 -18.53 -9.22
N GLN A 91 19.16 -19.72 -9.44
CA GLN A 91 19.78 -20.98 -9.04
C GLN A 91 21.10 -21.22 -9.79
N GLY A 92 21.17 -20.92 -11.09
CA GLY A 92 22.39 -20.98 -11.88
C GLY A 92 23.48 -20.05 -11.34
N HIS A 93 23.16 -18.79 -11.05
CA HIS A 93 24.09 -17.84 -10.46
C HIS A 93 24.57 -18.29 -9.07
N THR A 94 23.69 -18.88 -8.25
CA THR A 94 24.04 -19.40 -6.93
C THR A 94 25.02 -20.58 -7.02
N ALA A 95 24.82 -21.49 -7.98
CA ALA A 95 25.72 -22.61 -8.20
C ALA A 95 27.11 -22.14 -8.67
N SER A 96 27.16 -21.16 -9.57
CA SER A 96 28.42 -20.55 -10.02
C SER A 96 29.16 -19.84 -8.89
N ALA A 97 28.45 -19.08 -8.06
CA ALA A 97 29.03 -18.42 -6.89
C ALA A 97 29.66 -19.43 -5.91
N GLN A 98 28.97 -20.55 -5.64
CA GLN A 98 29.52 -21.64 -4.82
C GLN A 98 30.76 -22.28 -5.46
N GLY A 99 30.81 -22.38 -6.79
CA GLY A 99 31.98 -22.82 -7.53
C GLY A 99 33.19 -21.91 -7.30
N TYR A 100 33.01 -20.60 -7.46
CA TYR A 100 34.07 -19.62 -7.21
C TYR A 100 34.52 -19.61 -5.75
N THR A 101 33.62 -19.75 -4.77
CA THR A 101 34.00 -19.85 -3.36
C THR A 101 34.94 -21.04 -3.11
N LYS A 102 34.65 -22.22 -3.69
CA LYS A 102 35.51 -23.40 -3.56
C LYS A 102 36.88 -23.23 -4.22
N GLU A 103 36.96 -22.50 -5.33
CA GLU A 103 38.25 -22.19 -5.95
C GLU A 103 39.07 -21.21 -5.11
N ILE A 104 38.43 -20.19 -4.55
CA ILE A 104 39.06 -19.24 -3.63
C ILE A 104 39.60 -19.95 -2.39
N GLU A 105 38.84 -20.89 -1.80
CA GLU A 105 39.31 -21.71 -0.68
C GLU A 105 40.58 -22.50 -1.04
N LYS A 106 40.63 -23.14 -2.22
CA LYS A 106 41.84 -23.84 -2.69
C LYS A 106 43.04 -22.92 -2.89
N PHE A 107 42.82 -21.69 -3.36
CA PHE A 107 43.89 -20.70 -3.49
C PHE A 107 44.40 -20.24 -2.12
N LEU A 108 43.50 -20.08 -1.14
CA LEU A 108 43.86 -19.73 0.23
C LEU A 108 44.72 -20.81 0.89
N ASP A 109 44.35 -22.08 0.70
CA ASP A 109 45.12 -23.22 1.21
C ASP A 109 46.54 -23.24 0.61
N LYS A 110 46.67 -23.08 -0.71
CA LYS A 110 48.00 -23.00 -1.37
C LYS A 110 48.82 -21.80 -0.89
N ALA A 111 48.19 -20.64 -0.70
CA ALA A 111 48.88 -19.46 -0.18
C ALA A 111 49.41 -19.70 1.24
N SER A 112 48.67 -20.42 2.07
CA SER A 112 49.12 -20.79 3.43
C SER A 112 50.32 -21.74 3.40
N GLU A 113 50.33 -22.72 2.49
CA GLU A 113 51.45 -23.66 2.31
C GLU A 113 52.73 -22.93 1.86
N TYR A 114 52.61 -21.99 0.91
CA TYR A 114 53.76 -21.17 0.49
C TYR A 114 54.30 -20.28 1.61
N LEU A 115 53.44 -19.73 2.45
CA LEU A 115 53.85 -18.89 3.58
C LEU A 115 54.63 -19.71 4.61
N GLU A 116 54.19 -20.94 4.88
CA GLU A 116 54.89 -21.87 5.78
C GLU A 116 56.27 -22.27 5.22
N ALA A 117 56.36 -22.57 3.92
CA ALA A 117 57.63 -22.87 3.24
C ALA A 117 58.62 -21.70 3.33
N ILE A 118 58.18 -20.47 3.03
CA ILE A 118 59.02 -19.26 3.13
C ILE A 118 59.54 -19.07 4.56
N LYS A 119 58.71 -19.35 5.56
CA LYS A 119 59.11 -19.26 6.96
C LYS A 119 60.22 -20.27 7.29
N THR A 120 60.10 -21.52 6.85
CA THR A 120 61.13 -22.54 7.03
C THR A 120 62.44 -22.17 6.32
N ASP A 121 62.37 -21.66 5.10
CA ASP A 121 63.56 -21.22 4.36
C ASP A 121 64.26 -20.04 5.04
N THR A 122 63.48 -19.10 5.60
CA THR A 122 64.02 -17.96 6.36
C THR A 122 64.72 -18.41 7.64
N GLU A 123 64.16 -19.38 8.36
CA GLU A 123 64.80 -19.98 9.53
C GLU A 123 66.10 -20.72 9.14
N GLY A 124 66.09 -21.47 8.03
CA GLY A 124 67.26 -22.14 7.48
C GLY A 124 68.39 -21.17 7.07
N ALA A 125 68.05 -20.09 6.38
CA ALA A 125 69.00 -19.04 5.99
C ALA A 125 69.67 -18.39 7.21
N ASN A 126 68.90 -18.09 8.26
CA ASN A 126 69.42 -17.53 9.51
C ASN A 126 70.42 -18.47 10.21
N THR A 127 70.17 -19.77 10.20
CA THR A 127 71.14 -20.74 10.77
C THR A 127 72.44 -20.82 9.96
N SER A 128 72.36 -20.69 8.64
CA SER A 128 73.54 -20.69 7.76
C SER A 128 74.38 -19.42 7.94
N VAL A 129 73.74 -18.25 8.09
CA VAL A 129 74.42 -16.99 8.42
C VAL A 129 75.16 -17.10 9.75
N ALA A 130 74.56 -17.75 10.76
CA ALA A 130 75.20 -17.97 12.05
C ALA A 130 76.44 -18.88 11.94
N SER A 131 76.42 -19.93 11.10
CA SER A 131 77.58 -20.80 10.91
C SER A 131 78.72 -20.08 10.18
N ILE A 132 78.41 -19.31 9.14
CA ILE A 132 79.41 -18.53 8.38
C ILE A 132 80.10 -17.51 9.29
N ALA A 133 79.34 -16.87 10.19
CA ALA A 133 79.93 -15.95 11.17
C ALA A 133 80.91 -16.67 12.11
N ALA A 134 80.59 -17.89 12.55
CA ALA A 134 81.48 -18.69 13.37
C ALA A 134 82.76 -19.11 12.60
N ASP A 135 82.62 -19.57 11.36
CA ASP A 135 83.76 -19.94 10.51
C ASP A 135 84.67 -18.75 10.25
N PHE A 136 84.10 -17.56 10.03
CA PHE A 136 84.85 -16.32 9.85
C PHE A 136 85.68 -15.95 11.09
N THR A 137 85.13 -16.13 12.30
CA THR A 137 85.90 -15.92 13.54
C THR A 137 87.06 -16.90 13.67
N THR A 138 86.86 -18.15 13.26
CA THR A 138 87.89 -19.21 13.29
C THR A 138 89.00 -18.93 12.28
N LEU A 139 88.64 -18.50 11.07
CA LEU A 139 89.60 -18.11 10.02
C LEU A 139 90.44 -16.91 10.45
N LYS A 140 89.82 -15.91 11.10
CA LYS A 140 90.52 -14.74 11.61
C LYS A 140 91.55 -15.13 12.68
N ALA A 141 91.23 -16.09 13.55
CA ALA A 141 92.17 -16.61 14.54
C ALA A 141 93.37 -17.34 13.88
N ALA A 142 93.12 -18.19 12.88
CA ALA A 142 94.17 -18.90 12.13
C ALA A 142 95.10 -17.94 11.36
N LEU A 143 94.57 -16.84 10.83
CA LEU A 143 95.37 -15.83 10.13
C LEU A 143 96.34 -15.11 11.07
N VAL A 144 95.93 -14.81 12.29
CA VAL A 144 96.79 -14.18 13.32
C VAL A 144 97.92 -15.11 13.75
N GLU A 145 97.68 -16.42 13.75
CA GLU A 145 98.71 -17.42 14.09
C GLU A 145 99.76 -17.59 12.98
N SER A 146 99.36 -17.49 11.71
CA SER A 146 100.26 -17.54 10.55
C SER A 146 101.26 -16.37 10.48
N GLN A 147 100.95 -15.23 11.12
CA GLN A 147 101.82 -14.05 11.12
C GLN A 147 103.05 -14.17 12.06
N LYS A 148 103.19 -15.25 12.83
CA LYS A 148 104.33 -15.51 13.74
C LYS A 148 105.50 -16.29 13.10
N LEU A 149 105.40 -16.67 11.83
CA LEU A 149 106.43 -17.45 11.13
C LEU A 149 107.81 -16.78 10.85
N PRO A 150 108.02 -15.44 10.90
CA PRO A 150 109.32 -14.87 10.51
C PRO A 150 110.50 -15.19 11.45
N GLU A 151 110.26 -15.60 12.70
CA GLU A 151 111.31 -15.84 13.70
C GLU A 151 111.99 -17.22 13.60
N GLN A 152 111.46 -18.15 12.79
CA GLN A 152 112.03 -19.51 12.65
C GLN A 152 113.12 -19.62 11.58
N ILE A 153 113.33 -18.56 10.79
CA ILE A 153 114.20 -18.56 9.60
C ILE A 153 115.69 -18.60 9.96
N GLU A 154 116.07 -18.24 11.19
CA GLU A 154 117.47 -18.28 11.64
C GLU A 154 117.98 -19.71 11.94
N SER A 155 117.09 -20.67 12.19
CA SER A 155 117.44 -22.08 12.41
C SER A 155 117.76 -22.88 11.13
N ILE A 156 117.47 -22.32 9.95
CA ILE A 156 117.53 -23.02 8.65
C ILE A 156 118.96 -23.21 8.14
N LYS A 157 119.96 -22.54 8.75
CA LYS A 157 121.37 -22.74 8.40
C LYS A 157 121.89 -24.14 8.72
N ILE A 158 121.18 -24.89 9.58
CA ILE A 158 121.45 -26.30 9.89
C ILE A 158 120.87 -27.24 8.80
N LEU A 159 119.88 -26.80 8.01
CA LEU A 159 119.18 -27.59 6.98
C LEU A 159 119.91 -27.65 5.63
N LEU A 160 121.21 -27.35 5.59
CA LEU A 160 122.00 -27.47 4.37
C LEU A 160 122.20 -28.94 3.96
N ASP A 161 122.13 -29.88 4.92
CA ASP A 161 122.10 -31.33 4.64
C ASP A 161 120.71 -31.84 4.19
N GLU A 162 119.62 -31.09 4.41
CA GLU A 162 118.27 -31.41 3.88
C GLU A 162 118.07 -30.98 2.42
N SER A 163 119.02 -30.21 1.87
CA SER A 163 119.01 -29.66 0.50
C SER A 163 118.85 -30.72 -0.59
N LYS A 164 119.24 -31.97 -0.31
CA LYS A 164 119.09 -33.09 -1.26
C LYS A 164 117.64 -33.59 -1.37
N THR A 165 116.88 -33.55 -0.27
CA THR A 165 115.44 -33.87 -0.21
C THR A 165 114.60 -32.71 -0.74
N ALA A 166 115.09 -31.47 -0.60
CA ALA A 166 114.44 -30.27 -1.12
C ALA A 166 114.25 -30.27 -2.64
N ASN A 167 115.16 -30.90 -3.40
CA ASN A 167 115.05 -30.93 -4.87
C ASN A 167 113.88 -31.78 -5.40
N GLU A 168 113.52 -32.87 -4.70
CA GLU A 168 112.32 -33.66 -5.03
C GLU A 168 111.04 -32.92 -4.61
N ASN A 169 111.06 -32.24 -3.46
CA ASN A 169 109.94 -31.41 -2.98
C ASN A 169 109.70 -30.17 -3.87
N ILE A 170 110.74 -29.54 -4.42
CA ILE A 170 110.60 -28.42 -5.38
C ILE A 170 109.88 -28.86 -6.65
N LYS A 171 110.14 -30.09 -7.13
CA LYS A 171 109.45 -30.65 -8.30
C LYS A 171 107.98 -30.95 -8.01
N ALA A 172 107.67 -31.45 -6.81
CA ALA A 172 106.29 -31.64 -6.35
C ALA A 172 105.55 -30.31 -6.16
N LEU A 173 106.20 -29.29 -5.59
CA LEU A 173 105.65 -27.94 -5.43
C LEU A 173 105.42 -27.23 -6.75
N LEU A 174 106.31 -27.40 -7.74
CA LEU A 174 106.11 -26.87 -9.09
C LEU A 174 104.88 -27.52 -9.75
N SER A 175 104.73 -28.84 -9.64
CA SER A 175 103.55 -29.54 -10.16
C SER A 175 102.27 -29.14 -9.45
N HIS A 176 102.30 -28.98 -8.12
CA HIS A 176 101.16 -28.50 -7.34
C HIS A 176 100.81 -27.05 -7.63
N SER A 177 101.81 -26.18 -7.82
CA SER A 177 101.62 -24.77 -8.21
C SER A 177 101.06 -24.64 -9.62
N MET A 178 101.53 -25.48 -10.57
CA MET A 178 100.95 -25.57 -11.90
C MET A 178 99.49 -26.06 -11.85
N LYS A 179 99.17 -27.06 -11.01
CA LYS A 179 97.78 -27.52 -10.79
C LYS A 179 96.90 -26.42 -10.20
N LYS A 180 97.38 -25.74 -9.16
CA LYS A 180 96.67 -24.61 -8.53
C LYS A 180 96.46 -23.47 -9.50
N LYS A 181 97.46 -23.15 -10.33
CA LYS A 181 97.32 -22.17 -11.40
C LYS A 181 96.24 -22.60 -12.40
N THR A 182 96.23 -23.86 -12.85
CA THR A 182 95.18 -24.34 -13.75
C THR A 182 93.80 -24.34 -13.10
N GLU A 183 93.69 -24.66 -11.82
CA GLU A 183 92.42 -24.54 -11.07
C GLU A 183 91.96 -23.08 -10.99
N ILE A 184 92.88 -22.15 -10.70
CA ILE A 184 92.60 -20.70 -10.67
C ILE A 184 92.21 -20.20 -12.05
N ASP A 185 92.89 -20.62 -13.11
CA ASP A 185 92.58 -20.25 -14.49
C ASP A 185 91.20 -20.78 -14.89
N VAL A 186 90.83 -22.01 -14.50
CA VAL A 186 89.49 -22.58 -14.72
C VAL A 186 88.42 -21.77 -13.99
N ILE A 187 88.62 -21.47 -12.70
CA ILE A 187 87.66 -20.67 -11.91
C ILE A 187 87.54 -19.24 -12.47
N HIS A 188 88.66 -18.63 -12.89
CA HIS A 188 88.65 -17.30 -13.50
C HIS A 188 87.86 -17.31 -14.81
N LEU A 189 88.05 -18.33 -15.65
CA LEU A 189 87.30 -18.50 -16.91
C LEU A 189 85.81 -18.77 -16.67
N GLU A 190 85.47 -19.53 -15.62
CA GLU A 190 84.08 -19.81 -15.24
C GLU A 190 83.40 -18.57 -14.65
N THR A 191 84.15 -17.71 -13.95
CA THR A 191 83.62 -16.49 -13.31
C THR A 191 83.46 -15.35 -14.32
N PHE A 192 84.46 -15.11 -15.18
CA PHE A 192 84.55 -13.92 -16.04
C PHE A 192 84.48 -14.21 -17.54
N GLY A 193 84.31 -15.47 -17.95
CA GLY A 193 84.19 -15.84 -19.36
C GLY A 193 85.50 -15.78 -20.15
N ARG A 194 85.42 -15.97 -21.48
CA ARG A 194 86.58 -15.83 -22.38
C ARG A 194 86.22 -15.27 -23.75
N ASP A 195 87.14 -14.47 -24.30
CA ASP A 195 87.09 -14.02 -25.69
C ASP A 195 87.70 -15.05 -26.64
N VAL A 196 86.88 -15.66 -27.49
CA VAL A 196 87.32 -16.61 -28.51
C VAL A 196 87.43 -15.90 -29.85
N LYS A 197 88.64 -15.85 -30.41
CA LYS A 197 88.85 -15.39 -31.79
C LYS A 197 88.52 -16.53 -32.76
N GLY A 198 87.46 -16.37 -33.54
CA GLY A 198 87.18 -17.23 -34.69
C GLY A 198 88.18 -16.98 -35.82
N ALA A 199 88.33 -17.96 -36.73
CA ALA A 199 89.24 -17.91 -37.88
C ALA A 199 88.98 -16.73 -38.85
N ASP A 200 87.85 -16.04 -38.69
CA ASP A 200 87.34 -15.00 -39.59
C ASP A 200 87.59 -13.57 -39.05
N GLY A 201 88.29 -13.45 -37.91
CA GLY A 201 88.62 -12.16 -37.28
C GLY A 201 87.56 -11.61 -36.30
N THR A 202 86.43 -12.30 -36.12
CA THR A 202 85.40 -11.95 -35.13
C THR A 202 85.72 -12.53 -33.76
N VAL A 203 85.66 -11.69 -32.72
CA VAL A 203 85.82 -12.08 -31.31
C VAL A 203 84.43 -12.39 -30.76
N THR A 204 84.19 -13.63 -30.34
CA THR A 204 82.96 -14.04 -29.65
C THR A 204 83.30 -14.26 -28.17
N HIS A 205 82.72 -13.44 -27.29
CA HIS A 205 82.80 -13.64 -25.85
C HIS A 205 81.97 -14.86 -25.46
N THR A 206 82.51 -15.70 -24.58
CA THR A 206 81.84 -16.85 -24.00
C THR A 206 81.51 -16.46 -22.57
N ASP A 207 80.22 -16.26 -22.28
CA ASP A 207 79.73 -15.68 -21.03
C ASP A 207 80.18 -16.47 -19.80
N GLY A 208 80.63 -15.74 -18.76
CA GLY A 208 80.89 -16.29 -17.44
C GLY A 208 79.69 -16.17 -16.50
N LEU A 209 79.81 -16.68 -15.28
CA LEU A 209 78.78 -16.57 -14.23
C LEU A 209 78.39 -15.11 -13.93
N VAL A 210 79.32 -14.15 -14.05
CA VAL A 210 79.04 -12.72 -13.86
C VAL A 210 78.13 -12.18 -14.96
N ASP A 211 78.35 -12.60 -16.21
CA ASP A 211 77.56 -12.18 -17.36
C ASP A 211 76.16 -12.80 -17.32
N GLU A 212 76.06 -14.08 -16.93
CA GLU A 212 74.79 -14.78 -16.73
C GLU A 212 73.96 -14.14 -15.61
N LEU A 213 74.58 -13.79 -14.48
CA LEU A 213 73.92 -13.10 -13.38
C LEU A 213 73.45 -11.69 -13.79
N SER A 214 74.30 -10.93 -14.49
CA SER A 214 73.95 -9.62 -15.01
C SER A 214 72.78 -9.69 -16.00
N GLY A 215 72.79 -10.69 -16.89
CA GLY A 215 71.69 -10.97 -17.82
C GLY A 215 70.39 -11.32 -17.09
N ALA A 216 70.46 -12.13 -16.04
CA ALA A 216 69.30 -12.47 -15.21
C ALA A 216 68.72 -11.23 -14.50
N TYR A 217 69.57 -10.36 -13.93
CA TYR A 217 69.13 -9.10 -13.31
C TYR A 217 68.49 -8.15 -14.32
N SER A 218 69.09 -7.97 -15.49
CA SER A 218 68.52 -7.12 -16.55
C SER A 218 67.18 -7.67 -17.06
N THR A 219 67.05 -9.00 -17.17
CA THR A 219 65.79 -9.65 -17.55
C THR A 219 64.72 -9.45 -16.48
N LEU A 220 65.09 -9.57 -15.20
CA LEU A 220 64.18 -9.37 -14.07
C LEU A 220 63.71 -7.90 -13.99
N GLU A 221 64.62 -6.95 -14.19
CA GLU A 221 64.32 -5.52 -14.25
C GLU A 221 63.35 -5.20 -15.40
N SER A 222 63.61 -5.74 -16.60
CA SER A 222 62.72 -5.57 -17.75
C SER A 222 61.32 -6.14 -17.49
N ARG A 223 61.21 -7.32 -16.86
CA ARG A 223 59.91 -7.92 -16.51
C ARG A 223 59.20 -7.13 -15.43
N SER A 224 59.93 -6.60 -14.44
CA SER A 224 59.35 -5.77 -13.39
C SER A 224 58.77 -4.48 -13.98
N ASN A 225 59.46 -3.85 -14.92
CA ASN A 225 58.98 -2.65 -15.60
C ASN A 225 57.74 -2.93 -16.47
N GLN A 226 57.72 -4.05 -17.21
CA GLN A 226 56.53 -4.46 -17.95
C GLN A 226 55.33 -4.72 -17.03
N LEU A 227 55.54 -5.39 -15.90
CA LEU A 227 54.48 -5.63 -14.92
C LEU A 227 53.91 -4.33 -14.34
N LEU A 228 54.76 -3.33 -14.06
CA LEU A 228 54.31 -2.03 -13.60
C LEU A 228 53.45 -1.32 -14.65
N GLU A 229 53.86 -1.35 -15.92
CA GLU A 229 53.12 -0.77 -17.04
C GLU A 229 51.77 -1.48 -17.28
N GLU A 230 51.72 -2.81 -17.17
CA GLU A 230 50.47 -3.57 -17.24
C GLU A 230 49.52 -3.23 -16.08
N ILE A 231 50.04 -3.10 -14.85
CA ILE A 231 49.24 -2.71 -13.68
C ILE A 231 48.66 -1.30 -13.87
N GLU A 232 49.46 -0.36 -14.37
CA GLU A 232 49.02 1.04 -14.58
C GLU A 232 47.90 1.10 -15.63
N ASN A 233 48.04 0.37 -16.75
CA ASN A 233 46.99 0.25 -17.77
C ASN A 233 45.70 -0.37 -17.22
N ILE A 234 45.80 -1.41 -16.39
CA ILE A 234 44.61 -2.05 -15.77
C ILE A 234 43.91 -1.07 -14.81
N ILE A 235 44.67 -0.29 -14.03
CA ILE A 235 44.10 0.72 -13.13
C ILE A 235 43.35 1.80 -13.92
N GLU A 236 43.91 2.24 -15.05
CA GLU A 236 43.29 3.24 -15.92
C GLU A 236 42.00 2.69 -16.55
N GLU A 237 42.02 1.46 -17.09
CA GLU A 237 40.84 0.80 -17.67
C GLU A 237 39.73 0.58 -16.63
N ILE A 238 40.07 0.14 -15.42
CA ILE A 238 39.09 -0.03 -14.33
C ILE A 238 38.47 1.32 -13.94
N SER A 239 39.27 2.38 -13.89
CA SER A 239 38.80 3.71 -13.51
C SER A 239 37.84 4.29 -14.56
N GLU A 240 38.17 4.18 -15.85
CA GLU A 240 37.27 4.61 -16.93
C GLU A 240 35.97 3.79 -16.96
N ASN A 241 36.06 2.47 -16.82
CA ASN A 241 34.87 1.60 -16.77
C ASN A 241 34.00 1.91 -15.54
N HIS A 242 34.59 2.22 -14.39
CA HIS A 242 33.82 2.57 -13.20
C HIS A 242 33.07 3.90 -13.37
N GLU A 243 33.73 4.91 -13.93
CA GLU A 243 33.12 6.24 -14.14
C GLU A 243 31.98 6.17 -15.16
N THR A 244 32.16 5.41 -16.25
CA THR A 244 31.11 5.23 -17.26
C THR A 244 29.89 4.48 -16.71
N LEU A 245 30.10 3.47 -15.86
CA LEU A 245 29.02 2.70 -15.24
C LEU A 245 28.24 3.56 -14.22
N LEU A 246 28.94 4.38 -13.43
CA LEU A 246 28.32 5.34 -12.50
C LEU A 246 27.45 6.36 -13.23
N GLU A 247 27.91 6.88 -14.37
CA GLU A 247 27.15 7.86 -15.14
C GLU A 247 25.90 7.24 -15.78
N LEU A 248 26.00 5.99 -16.27
CA LEU A 248 24.88 5.24 -16.82
C LEU A 248 23.83 4.93 -15.76
N GLU A 249 24.25 4.50 -14.56
CA GLU A 249 23.34 4.31 -13.43
C GLU A 249 22.66 5.62 -13.02
N ARG A 250 23.39 6.74 -12.95
CA ARG A 250 22.82 8.06 -12.62
C ARG A 250 21.76 8.51 -13.60
N GLU A 251 22.01 8.39 -14.90
CA GLU A 251 21.02 8.75 -15.93
C GLU A 251 19.82 7.80 -15.90
N SER A 252 20.02 6.50 -15.67
CA SER A 252 18.91 5.55 -15.49
C SER A 252 18.05 5.90 -14.27
N PHE A 253 18.68 6.31 -13.16
CA PHE A 253 17.96 6.68 -11.95
C PHE A 253 17.19 7.99 -12.15
N LYS A 254 17.79 8.96 -12.80
CA LYS A 254 17.16 10.25 -13.12
C LYS A 254 15.96 10.08 -14.06
N THR A 255 16.07 9.24 -15.08
CA THR A 255 14.94 8.91 -15.97
C THR A 255 13.81 8.18 -15.23
N PHE A 256 14.14 7.24 -14.34
CA PHE A 256 13.17 6.56 -13.48
C PHE A 256 12.43 7.53 -12.53
N ILE A 257 13.15 8.44 -11.87
CA ILE A 257 12.56 9.45 -10.97
C ILE A 257 11.64 10.40 -11.74
N ASN A 258 12.07 10.87 -12.92
CA ASN A 258 11.25 11.74 -13.75
C ASN A 258 9.96 11.04 -14.21
N GLY A 259 10.07 9.80 -14.72
CA GLY A 259 8.90 9.02 -15.14
C GLY A 259 7.95 8.71 -13.98
N SER A 260 8.50 8.41 -12.79
CA SER A 260 7.69 8.20 -11.58
C SER A 260 6.95 9.47 -11.15
N THR A 261 7.61 10.62 -11.22
CA THR A 261 7.02 11.93 -10.86
C THR A 261 5.89 12.29 -11.83
N GLU A 262 6.12 12.15 -13.14
CA GLU A 262 5.11 12.39 -14.17
C GLU A 262 3.89 11.47 -14.01
N HIS A 263 4.13 10.19 -13.65
CA HIS A 263 3.06 9.26 -13.38
C HIS A 263 2.23 9.65 -12.15
N VAL A 264 2.89 10.02 -11.04
CA VAL A 264 2.21 10.48 -9.82
C VAL A 264 1.37 11.73 -10.08
N ASP A 265 1.90 12.70 -10.83
CA ASP A 265 1.15 13.91 -11.18
C ASP A 265 -0.04 13.61 -12.09
N THR A 266 0.10 12.67 -13.04
CA THR A 266 -1.01 12.21 -13.89
C THR A 266 -2.11 11.54 -13.05
N VAL A 267 -1.75 10.62 -12.16
CA VAL A 267 -2.71 9.93 -11.28
C VAL A 267 -3.38 10.93 -10.34
N LYS A 268 -2.62 11.88 -9.78
CA LYS A 268 -3.17 12.95 -8.93
C LYS A 268 -4.19 13.79 -9.70
N SER A 269 -3.88 14.19 -10.93
CA SER A 269 -4.79 14.95 -11.79
C SER A 269 -6.09 14.18 -12.04
N GLN A 270 -5.99 12.90 -12.40
CA GLN A 270 -7.15 12.01 -12.60
C GLN A 270 -7.99 11.87 -11.33
N LEU A 271 -7.36 11.64 -10.17
CA LEU A 271 -8.05 11.56 -8.88
C LEU A 271 -8.78 12.86 -8.55
N THR A 272 -8.13 14.01 -8.73
CA THR A 272 -8.77 15.32 -8.48
C THR A 272 -9.91 15.63 -9.44
N GLY A 273 -9.87 15.13 -10.68
CA GLY A 273 -10.97 15.25 -11.64
C GLY A 273 -12.17 14.36 -11.30
N LEU A 274 -11.92 13.14 -10.83
CA LEU A 274 -12.97 12.15 -10.50
C LEU A 274 -13.62 12.37 -9.12
N LEU A 275 -12.92 12.98 -8.17
CA LEU A 275 -13.39 13.16 -6.78
C LEU A 275 -14.73 13.92 -6.66
N PRO A 276 -14.95 15.07 -7.35
CA PRO A 276 -16.20 15.82 -7.21
C PRO A 276 -17.42 15.04 -7.72
N GLY A 277 -17.28 14.31 -8.83
CA GLY A 277 -18.32 13.44 -9.38
C GLY A 277 -18.65 12.27 -8.46
N ALA A 278 -17.62 11.59 -7.94
CA ALA A 278 -17.78 10.46 -7.01
C ALA A 278 -18.39 10.89 -5.65
N MET A 279 -18.00 12.05 -5.11
CA MET A 279 -18.61 12.59 -3.88
C MET A 279 -20.10 12.93 -4.09
N ALA A 280 -20.45 13.52 -5.23
CA ALA A 280 -21.84 13.82 -5.56
C ALA A 280 -22.68 12.55 -5.74
N GLU A 281 -22.13 11.51 -6.35
CA GLU A 281 -22.79 10.20 -6.49
C GLU A 281 -23.00 9.53 -5.13
N GLY A 282 -21.97 9.53 -4.27
CA GLY A 282 -22.07 9.00 -2.91
C GLY A 282 -23.10 9.73 -2.03
N LEU A 283 -23.12 11.07 -2.10
CA LEU A 283 -24.14 11.87 -1.40
C LEU A 283 -25.55 11.62 -1.95
N SER A 284 -25.70 11.48 -3.27
CA SER A 284 -27.00 11.20 -3.91
C SER A 284 -27.56 9.84 -3.50
N ALA A 285 -26.70 8.81 -3.45
CA ALA A 285 -27.08 7.50 -2.96
C ALA A 285 -27.50 7.53 -1.48
N ALA A 286 -26.82 8.33 -0.65
CA ALA A 286 -27.21 8.53 0.75
C ALA A 286 -28.57 9.22 0.88
N TYR A 287 -28.87 10.23 0.05
CA TYR A 287 -30.18 10.88 0.02
C TYR A 287 -31.28 9.95 -0.49
N GLU A 288 -30.99 9.11 -1.49
CA GLU A 288 -31.94 8.13 -2.01
C GLU A 288 -32.29 7.06 -0.96
N LYS A 289 -31.30 6.58 -0.21
CA LYS A 289 -31.53 5.70 0.94
C LYS A 289 -32.39 6.37 2.02
N LYS A 290 -32.13 7.65 2.32
CA LYS A 290 -32.93 8.43 3.28
C LYS A 290 -34.38 8.62 2.81
N LYS A 291 -34.59 8.86 1.52
CA LYS A 291 -35.92 8.91 0.90
C LYS A 291 -36.64 7.57 1.07
N ASP A 292 -35.99 6.45 0.80
CA ASP A 292 -36.60 5.11 0.94
C ASP A 292 -36.96 4.80 2.41
N ASP A 293 -36.11 5.19 3.36
CA ASP A 293 -36.39 5.04 4.79
C ASP A 293 -37.57 5.93 5.25
N GLU A 294 -37.69 7.14 4.69
CA GLU A 294 -38.85 8.01 4.94
C GLU A 294 -40.14 7.48 4.31
N ILE A 295 -40.10 6.91 3.10
CA ILE A 295 -41.28 6.27 2.48
C ILE A 295 -41.83 5.17 3.39
N ARG A 296 -40.96 4.31 3.94
CA ARG A 296 -41.38 3.30 4.93
C ARG A 296 -41.96 3.91 6.21
N SER A 297 -41.45 5.07 6.62
CA SER A 297 -41.95 5.78 7.80
C SER A 297 -43.31 6.43 7.53
N GLN A 298 -43.50 6.99 6.34
CA GLN A 298 -44.78 7.51 5.86
C GLN A 298 -45.86 6.42 5.86
N GLU A 299 -45.57 5.23 5.31
CA GLU A 299 -46.50 4.10 5.31
C GLU A 299 -46.92 3.72 6.74
N LYS A 300 -45.96 3.68 7.68
CA LYS A 300 -46.26 3.42 9.10
C LYS A 300 -47.17 4.48 9.70
N TYR A 301 -46.92 5.76 9.42
CA TYR A 301 -47.78 6.84 9.92
C TYR A 301 -49.16 6.84 9.25
N GLU A 302 -49.27 6.36 8.00
CA GLU A 302 -50.56 6.24 7.29
C GLU A 302 -51.42 5.16 7.93
N VAL A 303 -50.80 4.02 8.24
CA VAL A 303 -51.46 2.94 8.98
C VAL A 303 -51.87 3.42 10.37
N SER A 304 -50.98 4.09 11.10
CA SER A 304 -51.29 4.68 12.42
C SER A 304 -52.47 5.65 12.36
N PHE A 305 -52.50 6.52 11.33
CA PHE A 305 -53.59 7.46 11.12
C PHE A 305 -54.91 6.76 10.80
N ARG A 306 -54.88 5.74 9.91
CA ARG A 306 -56.06 4.93 9.56
C ARG A 306 -56.63 4.19 10.77
N VAL A 307 -55.76 3.59 11.60
CA VAL A 307 -56.15 2.95 12.86
C VAL A 307 -56.74 3.97 13.83
N SER A 308 -56.19 5.17 13.91
CA SER A 308 -56.72 6.25 14.75
C SER A 308 -58.15 6.65 14.36
N ILE A 309 -58.41 6.80 13.05
CA ILE A 309 -59.75 7.09 12.54
C ILE A 309 -60.70 5.94 12.88
N GLY A 310 -60.28 4.69 12.68
CA GLY A 310 -61.07 3.51 13.05
C GLY A 310 -61.41 3.47 14.55
N LEU A 311 -60.45 3.79 15.41
CA LEU A 311 -60.66 3.91 16.85
C LEU A 311 -61.62 5.05 17.20
N MET A 312 -61.55 6.20 16.53
CA MET A 312 -62.53 7.29 16.74
C MET A 312 -63.94 6.87 16.40
N VAL A 313 -64.13 6.22 15.25
CA VAL A 313 -65.44 5.70 14.83
C VAL A 313 -65.94 4.67 15.86
N GLY A 314 -65.06 3.80 16.34
CA GLY A 314 -65.37 2.84 17.39
C GLY A 314 -65.81 3.50 18.71
N VAL A 315 -65.06 4.49 19.21
CA VAL A 315 -65.41 5.23 20.43
C VAL A 315 -66.70 6.02 20.25
N SER A 316 -66.94 6.60 19.08
CA SER A 316 -68.18 7.31 18.75
C SER A 316 -69.41 6.39 18.69
N LEU A 317 -69.24 5.09 18.50
CA LEU A 317 -70.34 4.11 18.51
C LEU A 317 -70.70 3.62 19.92
N ILE A 318 -69.83 3.82 20.92
CA ILE A 318 -70.06 3.34 22.30
C ILE A 318 -71.38 3.87 22.89
N PRO A 319 -71.71 5.18 22.83
CA PRO A 319 -72.98 5.69 23.35
C PRO A 319 -74.17 5.03 22.65
N PHE A 320 -74.10 4.86 21.32
CA PHE A 320 -75.18 4.26 20.53
C PHE A 320 -75.41 2.78 20.88
N ILE A 321 -74.33 2.01 21.07
CA ILE A 321 -74.41 0.60 21.48
C ILE A 321 -75.02 0.48 22.89
N VAL A 322 -74.63 1.38 23.79
CA VAL A 322 -75.15 1.36 25.16
C VAL A 322 -76.62 1.82 25.20
N ASP A 323 -76.99 2.85 24.45
CA ASP A 323 -78.38 3.30 24.30
C ASP A 323 -79.26 2.19 23.71
N LEU A 324 -78.76 1.46 22.71
CA LEU A 324 -79.44 0.29 22.14
C LEU A 324 -79.63 -0.84 23.19
N TYR A 325 -78.62 -1.08 24.03
CA TYR A 325 -78.70 -2.06 25.11
C TYR A 325 -79.68 -1.65 26.21
N LEU A 326 -79.74 -0.38 26.60
CA LEU A 326 -80.70 0.13 27.58
C LEU A 326 -82.14 0.02 27.06
N LEU A 327 -82.36 0.29 25.77
CA LEU A 327 -83.68 0.28 25.14
C LEU A 327 -84.22 -1.14 24.90
N PHE A 328 -83.42 -2.03 24.32
CA PHE A 328 -83.85 -3.41 24.02
C PHE A 328 -83.68 -4.38 25.19
N GLY A 329 -82.64 -4.22 26.00
CA GLY A 329 -82.32 -5.13 27.10
C GLY A 329 -83.07 -4.83 28.39
N LYS A 330 -83.15 -3.56 28.80
CA LYS A 330 -83.78 -3.13 30.07
C LYS A 330 -85.18 -2.51 29.93
N LYS A 331 -85.68 -2.31 28.70
CA LYS A 331 -87.01 -1.74 28.41
C LYS A 331 -87.28 -0.39 29.10
N LEU A 332 -86.29 0.50 29.13
CA LEU A 332 -86.49 1.88 29.61
C LEU A 332 -87.30 2.71 28.60
N ASP A 333 -87.99 3.73 29.10
CA ASP A 333 -88.74 4.68 28.26
C ASP A 333 -87.78 5.51 27.40
N ILE A 334 -88.18 5.82 26.16
CA ILE A 334 -87.34 6.48 25.14
C ILE A 334 -86.88 7.86 25.65
N ILE A 335 -87.74 8.51 26.42
CA ILE A 335 -87.50 9.84 27.01
C ILE A 335 -86.39 9.79 28.07
N GLU A 336 -86.31 8.70 28.84
CA GLU A 336 -85.31 8.53 29.89
C GLU A 336 -83.93 8.21 29.31
N VAL A 337 -83.87 7.47 28.20
CA VAL A 337 -82.63 7.21 27.47
C VAL A 337 -82.07 8.51 26.89
N ILE A 338 -82.90 9.31 26.20
CA ILE A 338 -82.48 10.58 25.59
C ILE A 338 -81.94 11.58 26.63
N ASN A 339 -82.54 11.63 27.83
CA ASN A 339 -82.07 12.52 28.89
C ASN A 339 -80.72 12.08 29.50
N ASN A 340 -80.39 10.79 29.43
CA ASN A 340 -79.15 10.23 29.97
C ASN A 340 -77.99 10.23 28.96
N THR A 341 -78.27 10.28 27.65
CA THR A 341 -77.26 10.30 26.58
C THR A 341 -76.23 11.45 26.72
N PRO A 342 -76.61 12.71 27.04
CA PRO A 342 -75.63 13.80 27.22
C PRO A 342 -74.62 13.53 28.34
N SER A 343 -75.07 13.01 29.49
CA SER A 343 -74.19 12.66 30.62
C SER A 343 -73.21 11.54 30.25
N MET A 344 -73.66 10.60 29.42
CA MET A 344 -72.83 9.51 28.91
C MET A 344 -71.76 9.99 27.92
N ILE A 345 -72.09 10.95 27.05
CA ILE A 345 -71.12 11.60 26.15
C ILE A 345 -70.02 12.30 26.95
N PHE A 346 -70.37 13.04 28.02
CA PHE A 346 -69.37 13.67 28.90
C PHE A 346 -68.47 12.66 29.62
N SER A 347 -68.97 11.47 29.93
CA SER A 347 -68.20 10.40 30.60
C SER A 347 -67.18 9.73 29.68
N ILE A 348 -67.40 9.76 28.35
CA ILE A 348 -66.52 9.16 27.34
C ILE A 348 -65.45 10.17 26.83
N LEU A 349 -65.59 11.46 27.15
CA LEU A 349 -64.69 12.52 26.71
C LEU A 349 -63.19 12.29 27.08
N PRO A 350 -62.84 11.78 28.28
CA PRO A 350 -61.45 11.44 28.61
C PRO A 350 -60.86 10.33 27.73
N LEU A 351 -61.69 9.46 27.17
CA LEU A 351 -61.27 8.40 26.25
C LEU A 351 -61.05 8.93 24.82
N TYR A 352 -61.76 9.99 24.43
CA TYR A 352 -61.66 10.58 23.10
C TYR A 352 -60.37 11.38 22.90
N PHE A 353 -59.87 12.02 23.96
CA PHE A 353 -58.67 12.88 23.90
C PHE A 353 -57.39 12.13 23.45
N PRO A 354 -57.00 10.96 24.02
CA PRO A 354 -55.84 10.21 23.55
C PRO A 354 -55.94 9.77 22.08
N VAL A 355 -57.15 9.44 21.61
CA VAL A 355 -57.38 9.00 20.23
C VAL A 355 -57.29 10.17 19.25
N LEU A 356 -57.85 11.34 19.63
CA LEU A 356 -57.65 12.60 18.90
C LEU A 356 -56.17 12.99 18.81
N TRP A 357 -55.45 12.87 19.91
CA TRP A 357 -54.03 13.18 19.95
C TRP A 357 -53.21 12.27 19.02
N LEU A 358 -53.53 10.96 19.03
CA LEU A 358 -52.88 9.97 18.17
C LEU A 358 -53.14 10.25 16.68
N ALA A 359 -54.39 10.58 16.32
CA ALA A 359 -54.77 10.96 14.97
C ALA A 359 -54.05 12.25 14.52
N TYR A 360 -54.08 13.29 15.36
CA TYR A 360 -53.44 14.58 15.08
C TYR A 360 -51.92 14.45 14.91
N SER A 361 -51.25 13.76 15.84
CA SER A 361 -49.81 13.52 15.77
C SER A 361 -49.42 12.70 14.54
N SER A 362 -50.19 11.66 14.20
CA SER A 362 -49.92 10.83 13.01
C SER A 362 -50.08 11.64 11.72
N ASN A 363 -51.11 12.50 11.63
CA ASN A 363 -51.32 13.38 10.48
C ASN A 363 -50.17 14.38 10.27
N LYS A 364 -49.63 14.97 11.35
CA LYS A 364 -48.49 15.89 11.26
C LYS A 364 -47.21 15.16 10.82
N LYS A 365 -46.93 13.99 11.40
CA LYS A 365 -45.79 13.14 11.01
C LYS A 365 -45.89 12.67 9.55
N LEU A 366 -47.09 12.40 9.06
CA LEU A 366 -47.35 12.11 7.64
C LEU A 366 -46.98 13.28 6.73
N ASN A 367 -47.44 14.49 7.05
CA ASN A 367 -47.14 15.67 6.24
C ASN A 367 -45.65 16.04 6.27
N LEU A 368 -45.01 15.87 7.43
CA LEU A 368 -43.56 16.02 7.58
C LEU A 368 -42.79 15.02 6.71
N SER A 369 -43.16 13.74 6.74
CA SER A 369 -42.48 12.71 5.94
C SER A 369 -42.64 12.97 4.43
N LYS A 370 -43.82 13.41 3.97
CA LYS A 370 -44.02 13.87 2.58
C LYS A 370 -43.08 15.01 2.20
N ARG A 371 -42.89 15.99 3.09
CA ARG A 371 -41.91 17.09 2.89
C ARG A 371 -40.49 16.56 2.76
N LEU A 372 -40.06 15.72 3.69
CA LEU A 372 -38.71 15.15 3.67
C LEU A 372 -38.46 14.30 2.42
N ILE A 373 -39.45 13.55 1.95
CA ILE A 373 -39.36 12.76 0.71
C ILE A 373 -39.11 13.65 -0.50
N GLU A 374 -39.85 14.76 -0.66
CA GLU A 374 -39.63 15.71 -1.75
C GLU A 374 -38.24 16.37 -1.64
N GLU A 375 -37.82 16.77 -0.45
CA GLU A 375 -36.49 17.36 -0.22
C GLU A 375 -35.34 16.40 -0.54
N TYR A 376 -35.43 15.15 -0.07
CA TYR A 376 -34.41 14.12 -0.34
C TYR A 376 -34.41 13.69 -1.80
N THR A 377 -35.58 13.61 -2.43
CA THR A 377 -35.69 13.32 -3.86
C THR A 377 -35.01 14.42 -4.69
N HIS A 378 -35.29 15.69 -4.38
CA HIS A 378 -34.64 16.82 -5.04
C HIS A 378 -33.12 16.79 -4.86
N LYS A 379 -32.63 16.58 -3.63
CA LYS A 379 -31.19 16.49 -3.35
C LYS A 379 -30.51 15.30 -4.06
N ALA A 380 -31.17 14.16 -4.11
CA ALA A 380 -30.67 12.97 -4.81
C ALA A 380 -30.62 13.18 -6.34
N VAL A 381 -31.67 13.74 -6.93
CA VAL A 381 -31.72 14.05 -8.37
C VAL A 381 -30.70 15.11 -8.73
N LEU A 382 -30.55 16.14 -7.91
CA LEU A 382 -29.59 17.22 -8.11
C LEU A 382 -28.15 16.70 -8.12
N GLY A 383 -27.78 15.84 -7.16
CA GLY A 383 -26.46 15.24 -7.12
C GLY A 383 -26.20 14.21 -8.23
N LYS A 384 -27.20 13.40 -8.64
CA LYS A 384 -27.10 12.52 -9.82
C LYS A 384 -26.92 13.32 -11.11
N THR A 385 -27.66 14.42 -11.26
CA THR A 385 -27.55 15.33 -12.42
C THR A 385 -26.19 16.01 -12.45
N PHE A 386 -25.69 16.46 -11.29
CA PHE A 386 -24.34 17.01 -11.18
C PHE A 386 -23.27 15.97 -11.52
N SER A 387 -23.33 14.75 -10.98
CA SER A 387 -22.37 13.69 -11.31
C SER A 387 -22.39 13.36 -12.81
N GLY A 388 -23.58 13.20 -13.39
CA GLY A 388 -23.73 12.96 -14.84
C GLY A 388 -23.17 14.08 -15.71
N LEU A 389 -23.49 15.34 -15.41
CA LEU A 389 -22.97 16.50 -16.14
C LEU A 389 -21.48 16.72 -15.89
N SER A 390 -20.99 16.50 -14.68
CA SER A 390 -19.56 16.58 -14.33
C SER A 390 -18.76 15.54 -15.11
N ASN A 391 -19.24 14.29 -15.19
CA ASN A 391 -18.61 13.23 -15.97
C ASN A 391 -18.64 13.54 -17.47
N GLN A 392 -19.74 14.11 -17.98
CA GLN A 392 -19.83 14.56 -19.38
C GLN A 392 -18.81 15.67 -19.67
N ILE A 393 -18.67 16.67 -18.78
CA ILE A 393 -17.68 17.74 -18.92
C ILE A 393 -16.24 17.18 -18.88
N GLU A 394 -15.97 16.18 -18.03
CA GLU A 394 -14.66 15.52 -17.95
C GLU A 394 -14.33 14.75 -19.24
N SER A 395 -15.34 14.16 -19.89
CA SER A 395 -15.18 13.39 -21.12
C SER A 395 -14.95 14.24 -22.38
N LEU A 396 -15.11 15.57 -22.32
CA LEU A 396 -14.92 16.47 -23.46
C LEU A 396 -13.43 16.62 -23.81
N SER A 397 -13.04 16.09 -24.97
CA SER A 397 -11.64 15.99 -25.40
C SER A 397 -10.99 17.29 -25.91
N SER A 398 -11.67 18.44 -25.83
CA SER A 398 -11.24 19.67 -26.52
C SER A 398 -11.22 20.88 -25.57
N GLU A 399 -10.04 21.48 -25.41
CA GLU A 399 -9.74 22.75 -24.71
C GLU A 399 -10.01 22.78 -23.19
N ASN A 400 -8.93 22.75 -22.39
CA ASN A 400 -8.97 22.91 -20.93
C ASN A 400 -9.78 24.17 -20.49
N ASN A 401 -9.69 25.26 -21.27
CA ASN A 401 -10.39 26.51 -20.98
C ASN A 401 -11.93 26.37 -21.05
N ALA A 402 -12.46 25.59 -21.99
CA ALA A 402 -13.90 25.38 -22.12
C ALA A 402 -14.44 24.45 -21.01
N ARG A 403 -13.65 23.44 -20.60
CA ARG A 403 -14.01 22.55 -19.47
C ARG A 403 -14.11 23.31 -18.15
N ASP A 404 -13.18 24.21 -17.86
CA ASP A 404 -13.17 24.97 -16.62
C ASP A 404 -14.30 26.03 -16.55
N GLU A 405 -14.66 26.63 -17.70
CA GLU A 405 -15.83 27.50 -17.77
C GLU A 405 -17.14 26.72 -17.53
N LEU A 406 -17.30 25.54 -18.14
CA LEU A 406 -18.47 24.69 -17.96
C LEU A 406 -18.59 24.18 -16.52
N ARG A 407 -17.48 23.80 -15.87
CA ARG A 407 -17.45 23.45 -14.43
C ARG A 407 -17.92 24.61 -13.56
N THR A 408 -17.43 25.81 -13.83
CA THR A 408 -17.80 27.01 -13.06
C THR A 408 -19.29 27.33 -13.21
N ARG A 409 -19.82 27.25 -14.43
CA ARG A 409 -21.26 27.43 -14.70
C ARG A 409 -22.11 26.33 -14.06
N LEU A 410 -21.65 25.08 -14.09
CA LEU A 410 -22.33 23.95 -13.44
C LEU A 410 -22.42 24.14 -11.92
N LEU A 411 -21.32 24.56 -11.27
CA LEU A 411 -21.30 24.87 -9.84
C LEU A 411 -22.23 26.03 -9.49
N PHE A 412 -22.26 27.08 -10.30
CA PHE A 412 -23.16 28.22 -10.10
C PHE A 412 -24.63 27.81 -10.22
N ASN A 413 -24.98 27.07 -11.28
CA ASN A 413 -26.34 26.56 -11.49
C ASN A 413 -26.75 25.59 -10.37
N LEU A 414 -25.83 24.72 -9.92
CA LEU A 414 -26.06 23.84 -8.78
C LEU A 414 -26.36 24.62 -7.50
N LEU A 415 -25.59 25.68 -7.22
CA LEU A 415 -25.78 26.51 -6.04
C LEU A 415 -27.12 27.28 -6.10
N GLN A 416 -27.49 27.78 -7.28
CA GLN A 416 -28.79 28.43 -7.49
C GLN A 416 -29.96 27.47 -7.28
N VAL A 417 -29.92 26.29 -7.88
CA VAL A 417 -30.99 25.27 -7.76
C VAL A 417 -31.01 24.65 -6.35
N SER A 418 -29.85 24.48 -5.70
CA SER A 418 -29.78 23.98 -4.32
C SER A 418 -30.32 24.98 -3.29
N SER A 419 -30.30 26.29 -3.61
CA SER A 419 -30.86 27.33 -2.75
C SER A 419 -32.39 27.32 -2.74
N GLU A 420 -33.01 26.79 -3.80
CA GLU A 420 -34.45 26.63 -3.88
C GLU A 420 -34.87 25.28 -3.29
N ASN A 421 -35.44 25.31 -2.07
CA ASN A 421 -35.97 24.11 -1.43
C ASN A 421 -37.41 23.83 -1.92
N PRO A 422 -37.68 22.73 -2.67
CA PRO A 422 -39.03 22.41 -3.13
C PRO A 422 -39.99 22.07 -1.98
N GLY A 423 -39.49 21.75 -0.79
CA GLY A 423 -40.30 21.57 0.43
C GLY A 423 -41.13 22.81 0.80
N LYS A 424 -40.76 24.01 0.30
CA LYS A 424 -41.50 25.26 0.47
C LYS A 424 -42.87 25.27 -0.24
N LEU A 425 -43.08 24.40 -1.23
CA LEU A 425 -44.35 24.30 -1.96
C LEU A 425 -45.43 23.51 -1.18
N ILE A 426 -45.04 22.84 -0.08
CA ILE A 426 -45.98 22.17 0.82
C ILE A 426 -46.47 23.20 1.83
N SER A 427 -47.79 23.40 1.90
CA SER A 427 -48.44 24.30 2.85
C SER A 427 -47.97 24.02 4.28
N ASP A 428 -47.68 25.09 5.05
CA ASP A 428 -47.16 25.06 6.42
C ASP A 428 -45.67 24.70 6.61
N TYR A 429 -44.80 25.11 5.68
CA TYR A 429 -43.33 25.01 5.81
C TYR A 429 -42.76 25.72 7.05
N ASP A 430 -43.31 26.89 7.41
CA ASP A 430 -42.80 27.75 8.49
C ASP A 430 -43.39 27.45 9.88
N LYS A 431 -44.27 26.44 10.02
CA LYS A 431 -44.90 26.10 11.30
C LYS A 431 -44.13 24.99 12.04
N SER A 432 -44.18 25.00 13.37
CA SER A 432 -43.50 24.00 14.19
C SER A 432 -43.88 22.56 13.81
N ASP A 433 -42.88 21.69 13.66
CA ASP A 433 -43.05 20.27 13.35
C ASP A 433 -43.52 19.46 14.58
N HIS A 434 -43.48 20.07 15.78
CA HIS A 434 -43.87 19.42 17.01
C HIS A 434 -45.36 19.62 17.31
N PRO A 435 -46.15 18.53 17.49
CA PRO A 435 -47.60 18.63 17.64
C PRO A 435 -48.02 19.48 18.84
N LEU A 436 -47.27 19.44 19.95
CA LEU A 436 -47.55 20.29 21.12
C LEU A 436 -47.25 21.78 20.89
N MET A 437 -46.19 22.10 20.15
CA MET A 437 -45.75 23.48 19.96
C MET A 437 -46.68 24.20 18.99
N GLU A 438 -47.10 23.52 17.92
CA GLU A 438 -48.11 24.05 17.01
C GLU A 438 -49.48 24.21 17.70
N THR A 439 -49.87 23.30 18.60
CA THR A 439 -51.09 23.50 19.39
C THR A 439 -50.97 24.66 20.37
N LEU A 440 -49.77 24.94 20.90
CA LEU A 440 -49.50 26.11 21.75
C LEU A 440 -49.61 27.41 20.94
N GLU A 441 -48.97 27.47 19.77
CA GLU A 441 -49.05 28.62 18.85
C GLU A 441 -50.49 28.86 18.34
N ASN A 442 -51.22 27.78 18.03
CA ASN A 442 -52.62 27.87 17.65
C ASN A 442 -53.54 28.17 18.86
N SER A 443 -53.14 27.85 20.09
CA SER A 443 -53.88 28.25 21.31
C SER A 443 -53.76 29.75 21.58
N ALA A 444 -52.65 30.38 21.20
CA ALA A 444 -52.53 31.84 21.23
C ALA A 444 -53.51 32.50 20.23
N LYS A 445 -53.68 31.92 19.03
CA LYS A 445 -54.72 32.33 18.07
C LYS A 445 -56.13 32.01 18.55
N LEU A 446 -56.30 30.96 19.36
CA LEU A 446 -57.59 30.64 20.00
C LEU A 446 -57.97 31.73 21.01
N SER A 447 -57.02 32.32 21.74
CA SER A 447 -57.27 33.47 22.62
C SER A 447 -57.81 34.67 21.84
N GLU A 448 -57.22 34.98 20.68
CA GLU A 448 -57.67 36.03 19.77
C GLU A 448 -59.05 35.71 19.14
N SER A 449 -59.30 34.42 18.86
CA SER A 449 -60.60 33.92 18.36
C SER A 449 -61.69 33.94 19.45
N VAL A 450 -61.33 33.71 20.71
CA VAL A 450 -62.23 33.82 21.87
C VAL A 450 -62.57 35.30 22.14
N GLU A 451 -61.61 36.19 21.94
CA GLU A 451 -61.82 37.64 22.02
C GLU A 451 -62.74 38.15 20.90
N THR A 452 -62.63 37.61 19.67
CA THR A 452 -63.57 37.93 18.59
C THR A 452 -64.95 37.30 18.80
N LEU A 453 -65.04 36.12 19.39
CA LEU A 453 -66.30 35.47 19.78
C LEU A 453 -67.04 36.25 20.89
N SER A 454 -66.29 36.91 21.79
CA SER A 454 -66.85 37.80 22.81
C SER A 454 -67.58 39.02 22.24
N LYS A 455 -67.32 39.37 20.97
CA LYS A 455 -67.95 40.48 20.23
C LYS A 455 -69.27 40.09 19.57
N ILE A 456 -69.67 38.81 19.59
CA ILE A 456 -70.95 38.33 19.05
C ILE A 456 -72.04 38.40 20.15
N PRO A 457 -73.19 39.07 19.91
CA PRO A 457 -74.24 39.21 20.91
C PRO A 457 -74.84 37.85 21.30
N GLY A 458 -74.85 37.54 22.60
CA GLY A 458 -75.37 36.29 23.18
C GLY A 458 -74.31 35.34 23.75
N PHE A 459 -73.04 35.47 23.36
CA PHE A 459 -71.94 34.63 23.86
C PHE A 459 -71.05 35.31 24.91
N SER A 460 -71.30 36.58 25.22
CA SER A 460 -70.50 37.41 26.13
C SER A 460 -70.47 36.92 27.59
N ALA A 461 -71.55 36.31 28.07
CA ALA A 461 -71.62 35.78 29.44
C ALA A 461 -70.75 34.52 29.62
N ILE A 462 -70.72 33.65 28.60
CA ILE A 462 -69.97 32.39 28.61
C ILE A 462 -68.47 32.67 28.42
N THR A 463 -68.12 33.59 27.52
CA THR A 463 -66.71 34.00 27.29
C THR A 463 -66.10 34.68 28.50
N ARG A 464 -66.85 35.50 29.26
CA ARG A 464 -66.34 36.14 30.48
C ARG A 464 -66.00 35.14 31.60
N ILE A 465 -66.81 34.10 31.76
CA ILE A 465 -66.58 33.03 32.75
C ILE A 465 -65.39 32.16 32.34
N MET A 466 -65.24 31.86 31.04
CA MET A 466 -64.09 31.10 30.54
C MET A 466 -62.78 31.89 30.61
N ALA A 467 -62.79 33.18 30.26
CA ALA A 467 -61.61 34.06 30.34
C ALA A 467 -61.09 34.19 31.78
N ALA A 468 -61.96 34.44 32.75
CA ALA A 468 -61.57 34.54 34.16
C ALA A 468 -61.01 33.22 34.74
N ARG A 469 -61.45 32.06 34.23
CA ARG A 469 -60.89 30.76 34.60
C ARG A 469 -59.56 30.47 33.90
N ALA A 470 -59.41 30.85 32.63
CA ALA A 470 -58.18 30.67 31.88
C ALA A 470 -57.02 31.47 32.49
N GLU A 471 -57.29 32.70 32.91
CA GLU A 471 -56.31 33.58 33.57
C GLU A 471 -55.83 33.01 34.92
N ASN A 472 -56.75 32.48 35.73
CA ASN A 472 -56.42 31.78 36.99
C ASN A 472 -55.55 30.53 36.76
N ILE A 473 -55.79 29.78 35.67
CA ILE A 473 -55.02 28.57 35.34
C ILE A 473 -53.60 28.94 34.87
N LEU A 474 -53.47 29.98 34.04
CA LEU A 474 -52.17 30.49 33.60
C LEU A 474 -51.33 31.01 34.78
N GLU A 475 -51.95 31.71 35.73
CA GLU A 475 -51.27 32.22 36.92
C GLU A 475 -50.80 31.08 37.85
N GLN A 476 -51.56 29.97 37.93
CA GLN A 476 -51.15 28.78 38.67
C GLN A 476 -50.04 27.98 37.98
N GLU A 477 -50.07 27.85 36.66
CA GLU A 477 -49.01 27.16 35.91
C GLU A 477 -47.71 27.99 35.88
N ALA A 478 -47.81 29.32 35.80
CA ALA A 478 -46.64 30.20 35.94
C ALA A 478 -45.95 30.02 37.30
N LYS A 479 -46.72 29.94 38.40
CA LYS A 479 -46.19 29.64 39.73
C LYS A 479 -45.50 28.27 39.82
N LYS A 480 -46.08 27.22 39.23
CA LYS A 480 -45.44 25.89 39.22
C LYS A 480 -44.13 25.85 38.43
N VAL A 481 -44.05 26.60 37.34
CA VAL A 481 -42.82 26.72 36.54
C VAL A 481 -41.75 27.49 37.31
N GLU A 482 -42.13 28.53 38.04
CA GLU A 482 -41.26 29.30 38.92
C GLU A 482 -40.73 28.44 40.09
N ASP A 483 -41.60 27.70 40.78
CA ASP A 483 -41.23 26.72 41.81
C ASP A 483 -40.32 25.59 41.26
N GLY A 484 -40.55 25.16 40.02
CA GLY A 484 -39.73 24.16 39.33
C GLY A 484 -38.34 24.67 38.94
N LEU A 485 -38.22 25.95 38.60
CA LEU A 485 -36.94 26.62 38.31
C LEU A 485 -36.14 26.87 39.59
N GLU A 486 -36.80 27.23 40.69
CA GLU A 486 -36.16 27.40 42.00
C GLU A 486 -35.61 26.06 42.55
N THR A 487 -36.36 24.97 42.40
CA THR A 487 -35.88 23.63 42.81
C THR A 487 -34.69 23.11 41.99
N LEU A 488 -34.59 23.51 40.71
CA LEU A 488 -33.43 23.23 39.85
C LEU A 488 -32.21 24.11 40.20
N ALA A 489 -32.43 25.34 40.66
CA ALA A 489 -31.38 26.21 41.16
C ALA A 489 -30.81 25.69 42.49
N ASP A 490 -31.66 25.24 43.41
CA ASP A 490 -31.27 24.63 44.69
C ASP A 490 -30.51 23.30 44.53
N ALA A 491 -30.80 22.53 43.48
CA ALA A 491 -30.08 21.30 43.17
C ALA A 491 -28.65 21.57 42.66
N LYS A 492 -28.39 22.75 42.09
CA LYS A 492 -27.08 23.14 41.55
C LYS A 492 -26.13 23.70 42.61
N ASP A 493 -26.67 24.20 43.73
CA ASP A 493 -25.88 24.69 44.87
C ASP A 493 -25.47 23.58 45.87
N LYS A 494 -25.96 22.34 45.66
CA LYS A 494 -25.64 21.14 46.47
C LYS A 494 -24.78 20.09 45.76
N ALA A 495 -24.30 20.36 44.56
CA ALA A 495 -23.32 19.55 43.83
C ALA A 495 -22.01 20.34 43.69
#